data_AF-A0A3S4IKZ9-F1
#
_entry.id   AF-A0A3S4IKZ9-F1
#
_cell.length_a   1.000
_cell.length_b   1.000
_cell.length_c   1.000
_cell.angle_alpha   90.00
_cell.angle_beta   90.00
_cell.angle_gamma   90.00
#
_symmetry.space_group_name_H-M   'P 1'
#
loop_
_entity.id
_entity.type
_entity.pdbx_description
1 polymer ?
#
loop_
_entity_poly.entity_id
_entity_poly.type
_entity_poly.pdbx_seq_one_letter_code
_entity_poly.pdbx_strand_id
1 'polypeptide(L)' 'MVRLSVMAQYYCQVIPVLEVPPSAFTPPPKVDSAVVRLVPHATMPYPVKDIRVLSRITTEAFNQRRKTIRNSLGKSF' A
#
# COMPACT_ATOMS: atom_id res chain seq x y z
N MET A 1 1.80 6.75 -5.03
CA MET A 1 1.23 5.92 -3.94
C MET A 1 0.05 5.13 -4.48
N VAL A 2 -0.14 3.88 -4.04
CA VAL A 2 -1.22 3.00 -4.55
C VAL A 2 -2.03 2.45 -3.38
N ARG A 3 -3.22 1.88 -3.66
CA ARG A 3 -4.08 1.25 -2.63
C ARG A 3 -3.32 0.31 -1.72
N LEU A 4 -2.45 -0.54 -2.28
CA LEU A 4 -1.63 -1.47 -1.49
C LEU A 4 -0.77 -0.73 -0.45
N SER A 5 -0.12 0.37 -0.83
CA SER A 5 0.72 1.15 0.10
C SER A 5 -0.09 1.71 1.26
N VAL A 6 -1.29 2.25 1.01
CA VAL A 6 -2.15 2.82 2.07
C VAL A 6 -2.64 1.72 3.00
N MET A 7 -3.15 0.62 2.46
CA MET A 7 -3.70 -0.46 3.28
C MET A 7 -2.59 -1.16 4.09
N ALA A 8 -1.41 -1.38 3.51
CA ALA A 8 -0.28 -1.97 4.23
C ALA A 8 0.19 -1.07 5.37
N GLN A 9 0.32 0.24 5.13
CA GLN A 9 0.74 1.21 6.16
C GLN A 9 -0.32 1.43 7.24
N TYR A 10 -1.60 1.28 6.90
CA TYR A 10 -2.70 1.37 7.86
C TYR A 10 -2.58 0.27 8.94
N TYR A 11 -2.33 -0.97 8.53
CA TYR A 11 -2.21 -2.09 9.48
C TYR A 11 -0.84 -2.19 10.12
N CYS A 12 0.22 -1.90 9.37
CA CYS A 12 1.59 -2.18 9.78
C CYS A 12 2.52 -1.00 9.51
N GLN A 13 3.55 -0.86 10.34
CA GLN A 13 4.74 -0.14 9.95
C GLN A 13 5.48 -0.96 8.87
N VAL A 14 5.63 -0.36 7.69
CA VAL A 14 6.30 -0.98 6.53
C VAL A 14 7.75 -0.49 6.51
N ILE A 15 8.71 -1.40 6.67
CA ILE A 15 10.13 -1.09 6.79
C ILE A 15 10.90 -1.83 5.69
N PRO A 16 11.46 -1.14 4.69
CA PRO A 16 12.38 -1.74 3.73
C PRO A 16 13.62 -2.23 4.46
N VAL A 17 14.02 -3.49 4.24
CA VAL A 17 15.18 -4.09 4.92
C VAL A 17 16.38 -4.14 3.97
N LEU A 18 16.22 -4.76 2.81
CA LEU A 18 17.25 -4.79 1.77
C LEU A 18 16.65 -5.10 0.39
N GLU A 19 17.38 -4.71 -0.64
CA GLU A 19 17.15 -5.15 -2.02
C GLU A 19 18.01 -6.39 -2.31
N VAL A 20 17.46 -7.34 -3.05
CA VAL A 20 18.08 -8.62 -3.36
C VAL A 20 18.18 -8.76 -4.88
N PRO A 21 19.40 -8.78 -5.45
CA PRO A 21 19.58 -8.91 -6.89
C PRO A 21 19.21 -10.33 -7.37
N PRO A 22 18.85 -10.50 -8.65
CA PRO A 22 18.53 -11.81 -9.23
C PRO A 22 19.65 -12.86 -9.08
N SER A 23 20.90 -12.42 -9.04
CA SER A 23 22.08 -13.28 -8.86
C SER A 23 22.12 -14.01 -7.52
N ALA A 24 21.32 -13.59 -6.53
CA ALA A 24 21.19 -14.25 -5.24
C ALA A 24 20.29 -15.51 -5.27
N PHE A 25 19.63 -15.79 -6.40
CA PHE A 25 18.70 -16.91 -6.54
C PHE A 25 19.18 -17.92 -7.58
N THR A 26 18.75 -19.18 -7.44
CA THR A 26 19.01 -20.24 -8.43
C THR A 26 17.73 -21.06 -8.65
N PRO A 27 17.13 -21.04 -9.86
CA PRO A 27 17.46 -20.18 -11.01
C PRO A 27 17.16 -18.69 -10.76
N PRO A 28 17.85 -17.76 -11.44
CA PRO A 28 17.67 -16.33 -11.23
C PRO A 28 16.31 -15.84 -11.76
N PRO A 29 15.55 -15.03 -10.99
CA PRO A 29 14.31 -14.41 -11.45
C PRO A 29 14.59 -13.31 -12.50
N LYS A 30 13.56 -12.93 -13.25
CA LYS A 30 13.66 -11.86 -14.29
C LYS A 30 13.58 -10.44 -13.74
N VAL A 31 13.36 -10.29 -12.43
CA VAL A 31 13.09 -9.01 -11.76
C VAL A 31 13.86 -8.92 -10.46
N ASP A 32 14.16 -7.70 -10.03
CA ASP A 32 14.74 -7.44 -8.71
C ASP A 32 13.76 -7.81 -7.59
N SER A 33 14.31 -8.25 -6.47
CA SER A 33 13.55 -8.61 -5.27
C SER A 33 13.88 -7.65 -4.12
N ALA A 34 13.00 -7.59 -3.12
CA ALA A 34 13.24 -6.82 -1.90
C ALA A 34 12.66 -7.53 -0.69
N VAL A 35 13.36 -7.43 0.44
CA VAL A 35 12.88 -7.88 1.75
C VAL A 35 12.26 -6.69 2.47
N VAL A 36 11.00 -6.82 2.86
CA VAL A 36 10.25 -5.79 3.57
C VAL A 36 9.72 -6.38 4.87
N ARG A 37 9.97 -5.70 5.99
CA ARG A 37 9.43 -6.06 7.30
C ARG A 37 8.12 -5.32 7.54
N LEU A 38 7.08 -6.06 7.88
CA LEU A 38 5.78 -5.54 8.27
C LEU A 38 5.61 -5.75 9.77
N VAL A 39 5.47 -4.67 10.54
CA VAL A 39 5.24 -4.73 11.98
C VAL A 39 3.84 -4.20 12.28
N PRO A 40 2.88 -5.03 12.73
CA PRO A 40 1.56 -4.57 13.13
C PRO A 40 1.65 -3.48 14.20
N HIS A 41 0.85 -2.43 14.07
CA HIS A 41 0.84 -1.36 15.06
C HIS A 41 0.25 -1.85 16.38
N ALA A 42 0.98 -1.70 17.49
CA ALA A 42 0.46 -1.99 18.84
C ALA A 42 -0.69 -1.05 19.22
N THR A 43 -0.62 0.20 18.75
CA THR A 43 -1.70 1.18 18.83
C THR A 43 -1.84 1.83 17.47
N MET A 44 -3.04 1.76 16.90
CA MET A 44 -3.31 2.28 15.56
C MET A 44 -3.07 3.80 15.53
N PRO A 45 -2.17 4.32 14.67
CA PRO A 45 -1.86 5.75 14.62
C PRO A 45 -3.04 6.57 14.07
N TYR A 46 -3.85 5.97 13.19
CA TYR A 46 -4.99 6.60 12.55
C TYR A 46 -6.20 5.66 12.61
N PRO A 47 -6.89 5.55 13.76
CA PRO A 47 -8.04 4.65 13.87
C PRO A 47 -9.16 5.11 12.92
N VAL A 48 -9.72 4.18 12.16
CA VAL A 48 -10.90 4.44 11.33
C VAL A 48 -12.12 3.72 11.91
N LYS A 49 -13.29 4.34 11.78
CA LYS A 49 -14.55 3.75 12.25
C LYS A 49 -14.97 2.53 11.44
N ASP A 50 -14.73 2.55 10.12
CA ASP A 50 -15.04 1.45 9.23
C ASP A 50 -13.95 1.29 8.17
N ILE A 51 -13.29 0.13 8.19
CA ILE A 51 -12.23 -0.23 7.26
C ILE A 51 -12.72 -0.36 5.81
N ARG A 52 -13.99 -0.71 5.61
CA ARG A 52 -14.61 -0.84 4.27
C ARG A 52 -14.71 0.52 3.60
N VAL A 53 -14.96 1.58 4.39
CA VAL A 53 -14.97 2.96 3.90
C VAL A 53 -13.55 3.36 3.45
N LEU A 54 -12.52 3.07 4.25
CA LEU A 54 -11.13 3.32 3.86
C LEU A 54 -10.75 2.56 2.57
N SER A 55 -11.11 1.28 2.46
CA SER A 55 -10.86 0.49 1.27
C SER A 55 -11.60 1.03 0.04
N ARG A 56 -12.84 1.51 0.20
CA ARG A 56 -13.62 2.12 -0.90
C ARG A 56 -12.99 3.43 -1.36
N ILE A 57 -12.67 4.33 -0.44
CA ILE A 57 -12.05 5.64 -0.76
C ILE A 57 -10.72 5.43 -1.48
N THR A 58 -9.86 4.54 -0.97
CA THR A 58 -8.57 4.26 -1.62
C THR A 58 -8.74 3.62 -2.99
N THR A 59 -9.74 2.76 -3.17
CA THR A 59 -10.06 2.19 -4.48
C THR A 59 -10.47 3.26 -5.49
N GLU A 60 -11.43 4.11 -5.14
CA GLU A 60 -11.91 5.18 -6.03
C GLU A 60 -10.82 6.21 -6.33
N ALA A 61 -10.08 6.64 -5.30
CA ALA A 61 -9.00 7.61 -5.46
C ALA A 61 -7.86 7.10 -6.37
N PHE A 62 -7.45 5.83 -6.22
CA PHE A 62 -6.30 5.28 -6.94
C PHE A 62 -6.67 4.47 -8.19
N ASN A 63 -7.95 4.27 -8.51
CA ASN A 63 -8.37 3.74 -9.82
C ASN A 63 -8.23 4.80 -10.92
N GLN A 64 -8.43 6.08 -10.59
CA GLN A 64 -8.31 7.20 -11.52
C GLN A 64 -7.05 8.03 -11.24
N ARG A 65 -5.87 7.39 -11.21
CA ARG A 65 -4.58 8.00 -10.78
C ARG A 65 -4.17 9.27 -11.52
N ARG A 66 -4.72 9.50 -12.72
CA ARG A 66 -4.45 10.67 -13.57
C ARG A 66 -5.47 11.81 -13.41
N LYS A 67 -6.49 11.65 -12.55
CA LYS A 67 -7.48 12.69 -12.26
C LYS A 67 -7.23 13.30 -10.88
N THR A 68 -7.68 14.53 -10.70
CA THR A 68 -7.68 15.19 -9.39
C THR A 68 -8.54 14.38 -8.41
N ILE A 69 -8.15 14.37 -7.13
CA ILE A 69 -8.85 13.63 -6.09
C ILE A 69 -10.33 14.05 -5.99
N ARG A 70 -10.62 15.34 -6.22
CA ARG A 70 -12.00 15.86 -6.29
C ARG A 70 -12.83 15.16 -7.37
N ASN A 71 -12.26 14.92 -8.54
CA ASN A 71 -12.94 14.22 -9.64
C ASN A 71 -13.06 12.72 -9.38
N SER A 72 -12.06 12.12 -8.74
CA SER A 72 -12.05 10.68 -8.40
C SER A 72 -13.03 10.35 -7.27
N LEU A 73 -13.19 11.24 -6.28
CA LEU A 73 -14.06 11.04 -5.11
C LEU A 73 -15.43 11.70 -5.24
N GLY A 74 -15.69 12.49 -6.28
CA GLY A 74 -16.94 13.24 -6.45
C GLY A 74 -18.21 12.40 -6.64
N LYS A 75 -18.12 11.06 -6.69
CA LYS A 75 -19.27 10.14 -6.64
C LYS A 75 -19.48 9.49 -5.26
N SER A 76 -18.55 9.68 -4.33
CA SER A 76 -18.58 9.10 -2.97
C SER A 76 -18.93 10.12 -1.88
N PHE A 77 -19.02 11.39 -2.23
CA PHE A 77 -19.52 12.52 -1.44
C PHE A 77 -20.54 13.29 -2.28
#